data_AF-A0A523JP58-F1
#
_entry.id   AF-A0A523JP58-F1
#
_cell.length_a   1.000
_cell.length_b   1.000
_cell.length_c   1.000
_cell.angle_alpha   90.00
_cell.angle_beta   90.00
_cell.angle_gamma   90.00
#
_symmetry.space_group_name_H-M   'P 1'
#
loop_
_entity.id
_entity.type
_entity.pdbx_description
1 polymer ?
#
loop_
_entity_poly.entity_id
_entity_poly.type
_entity_poly.pdbx_seq_one_letter_code
_entity_poly.pdbx_strand_id
1 'polypeptide(L)'
;MYPTLFTIPGLGLEISSFGVMLAIAFLVGSWIANLQIQEKGLDADASTLLIYVMLGGIVGSKLYFAIDIWFREGRPFMELLLSRGGITWYGGLVGAIVVGAIGCRIHGVSIKAFADC
;
A
#
# COMPACT_ATOMS: atom_id res chain seq x y z
N MET A 1 0.38 -2.56 24.73
CA MET A 1 0.08 -3.16 23.40
C MET A 1 1.09 -4.26 23.15
N TYR A 2 0.65 -5.44 22.69
CA TYR A 2 1.57 -6.50 22.28
C TYR A 2 1.99 -6.24 20.81
N PRO A 3 3.28 -5.98 20.54
CA PRO A 3 3.75 -5.68 19.18
C PRO A 3 3.65 -6.90 18.25
N THR A 4 3.75 -8.09 18.81
CA THR A 4 3.64 -9.37 18.12
C THR A 4 2.41 -10.12 18.62
N LEU A 5 1.54 -10.54 17.71
CA LEU A 5 0.32 -11.29 18.03
C LEU A 5 0.64 -12.77 18.23
N PHE A 6 1.31 -13.37 17.25
CA PHE A 6 1.77 -14.75 17.31
C PHE A 6 2.88 -14.97 16.29
N THR A 7 3.65 -16.02 16.50
CA THR A 7 4.69 -16.48 15.57
C THR A 7 4.22 -17.75 14.90
N ILE A 8 4.32 -17.82 13.57
CA ILE A 8 3.95 -19.02 12.83
C ILE A 8 4.94 -20.15 13.17
N PRO A 9 4.50 -21.26 13.80
CA PRO A 9 5.38 -22.37 14.13
C PRO A 9 6.00 -22.98 12.87
N GLY A 10 7.31 -23.17 12.85
CA GLY A 10 8.06 -23.74 11.72
C GLY A 10 8.64 -22.72 10.73
N LEU A 11 8.10 -21.50 10.65
CA LEU A 11 8.61 -20.44 9.76
C LEU A 11 9.36 -19.33 10.52
N GLY A 12 9.20 -19.23 11.84
CA GLY A 12 9.81 -18.17 12.66
C GLY A 12 9.35 -16.76 12.25
N LEU A 13 8.22 -16.66 11.54
CA LEU A 13 7.65 -15.41 11.08
C LEU A 13 6.75 -14.82 12.16
N GLU A 14 7.13 -13.66 12.67
CA GLU A 14 6.37 -12.89 13.65
C GLU A 14 5.28 -12.08 12.94
N ILE A 15 4.02 -12.30 13.31
CA ILE A 15 2.90 -11.49 12.86
C ILE A 15 2.73 -10.33 13.83
N SER A 16 3.00 -9.12 13.35
CA SER A 16 2.83 -7.90 14.16
C SER A 16 1.37 -7.48 14.24
N SER A 17 0.97 -6.91 15.38
CA SER A 17 -0.35 -6.29 15.53
C SER A 17 -0.56 -5.13 14.56
N PHE A 18 0.51 -4.37 14.28
CA PHE A 18 0.49 -3.30 13.27
C PHE A 18 0.17 -3.82 11.86
N GLY A 19 0.83 -4.90 11.42
CA GLY A 19 0.58 -5.50 10.11
C GLY A 19 -0.85 -6.02 9.96
N VAL A 20 -1.39 -6.65 11.01
CA VAL A 20 -2.79 -7.11 11.02
C VAL A 20 -3.76 -5.94 10.95
N MET A 21 -3.51 -4.87 11.71
CA MET A 21 -4.36 -3.67 11.65
C MET A 21 -4.30 -2.99 10.28
N LEU A 22 -3.15 -2.97 9.60
CA LEU A 22 -3.03 -2.49 8.23
C LEU A 22 -3.85 -3.33 7.24
N ALA A 23 -3.79 -4.66 7.36
CA ALA A 23 -4.59 -5.55 6.53
C ALA A 23 -6.09 -5.32 6.73
N ILE A 24 -6.54 -5.18 7.98
CA ILE A 24 -7.94 -4.85 8.30
C ILE A 24 -8.32 -3.50 7.71
N ALA A 25 -7.48 -2.46 7.87
CA ALA A 25 -7.74 -1.14 7.31
C ALA A 25 -7.91 -1.18 5.78
N PHE A 26 -7.08 -1.98 5.09
CA PHE A 26 -7.21 -2.18 3.65
C PHE A 26 -8.52 -2.88 3.27
N LEU A 27 -8.88 -3.95 3.96
CA LEU A 27 -10.13 -4.68 3.70
C LEU A 27 -11.37 -3.82 3.95
N VAL A 28 -11.40 -3.08 5.07
CA VAL A 28 -12.51 -2.18 5.40
C VAL A 28 -12.57 -1.00 4.41
N GLY A 29 -11.43 -0.41 4.07
CA GLY A 29 -11.37 0.63 3.04
C GLY A 29 -11.88 0.14 1.70
N SER A 30 -11.52 -1.09 1.30
CA SER A 30 -12.03 -1.71 0.08
C SER A 30 -13.51 -1.99 0.09
N TRP A 31 -14.04 -2.41 1.24
CA TRP A 31 -15.48 -2.59 1.41
C TRP A 31 -16.22 -1.26 1.22
N ILE A 32 -15.79 -0.20 1.90
CA ILE A 32 -16.43 1.12 1.85
C ILE A 32 -16.32 1.75 0.46
N ALA A 33 -15.15 1.65 -0.19
CA ALA A 33 -14.97 2.16 -1.54
C ALA A 33 -15.86 1.43 -2.55
N ASN A 34 -16.00 0.10 -2.44
CA ASN A 34 -16.91 -0.68 -3.27
C ASN A 34 -18.36 -0.23 -3.12
N LEU A 35 -18.82 0.05 -1.91
CA LEU A 35 -20.17 0.58 -1.68
C LEU A 35 -20.38 1.91 -2.41
N GLN A 36 -19.43 2.84 -2.31
CA GLN A 36 -19.56 4.15 -2.96
C GLN A 36 -19.42 4.11 -4.48
N ILE A 37 -18.59 3.22 -5.02
CA ILE A 37 -18.51 2.98 -6.46
C ILE A 37 -19.87 2.49 -6.99
N GLN A 38 -20.53 1.57 -6.27
CA GLN A 38 -21.86 1.08 -6.62
C GLN A 38 -22.92 2.20 -6.52
N GLU A 39 -22.91 3.00 -5.46
CA GLU A 39 -23.81 4.15 -5.30
C GLU A 39 -23.65 5.20 -6.42
N LYS A 40 -22.42 5.41 -6.88
CA LYS A 40 -22.11 6.34 -7.98
C LYS A 40 -22.31 5.74 -9.39
N GLY A 41 -22.70 4.46 -9.48
CA GLY A 41 -22.93 3.77 -10.76
C GLY A 41 -21.66 3.62 -11.61
N LEU A 42 -20.49 3.56 -10.97
CA LEU A 42 -19.22 3.39 -11.66
C LEU A 42 -19.04 1.91 -12.02
N ASP A 43 -18.82 1.62 -13.31
CA ASP A 43 -18.55 0.26 -13.81
C ASP A 43 -17.07 -0.12 -13.56
N ALA A 44 -16.71 -0.23 -12.28
CA ALA A 44 -15.36 -0.52 -11.85
C ALA A 44 -15.36 -1.42 -10.62
N ASP A 45 -14.37 -2.30 -10.52
CA ASP A 45 -14.11 -3.06 -9.30
C ASP A 45 -13.16 -2.24 -8.41
N ALA A 46 -13.67 -1.74 -7.27
CA ALA A 46 -12.85 -0.95 -6.35
C ALA A 46 -11.70 -1.79 -5.79
N SER A 47 -11.90 -3.09 -5.64
CA SER A 47 -10.91 -4.05 -5.14
C SER A 47 -9.68 -4.06 -6.05
N THR A 48 -9.89 -4.10 -7.37
CA THR A 48 -8.83 -4.01 -8.37
C THR A 48 -8.08 -2.68 -8.27
N LEU A 49 -8.78 -1.54 -8.20
CA LEU A 49 -8.14 -0.22 -8.06
C LEU A 49 -7.35 -0.08 -6.76
N LEU A 50 -7.86 -0.63 -5.66
CA LEU A 50 -7.19 -0.61 -4.37
C LEU A 50 -5.94 -1.49 -4.34
N ILE A 51 -5.89 -2.57 -5.12
CA ILE A 51 -4.65 -3.34 -5.31
C ILE A 51 -3.58 -2.45 -5.96
N TYR A 52 -3.91 -1.62 -6.96
CA TYR A 52 -2.96 -0.65 -7.52
C TYR A 52 -2.47 0.35 -6.46
N VAL A 53 -3.39 0.89 -5.64
CA VAL A 53 -3.06 1.82 -4.55
C VAL A 53 -2.13 1.15 -3.52
N MET A 54 -2.42 -0.08 -3.12
CA MET A 54 -1.61 -0.86 -2.17
C MET A 54 -0.22 -1.16 -2.71
N LEU A 55 -0.13 -1.65 -3.96
CA LEU A 55 1.15 -1.92 -4.61
C LEU A 55 1.97 -0.65 -4.75
N GLY A 56 1.35 0.46 -5.17
CA GLY A 56 1.97 1.77 -5.22
C GLY A 56 2.49 2.23 -3.85
N GLY A 57 1.72 2.01 -2.79
CA GLY A 57 2.11 2.34 -1.43
C GLY A 57 3.31 1.54 -0.94
N ILE A 58 3.32 0.23 -1.15
CA ILE A 58 4.43 -0.64 -0.74
C ILE A 58 5.68 -0.32 -1.56
N VAL A 59 5.56 -0.22 -2.88
CA VAL A 59 6.72 0.05 -3.76
C VAL A 59 7.25 1.46 -3.53
N GLY A 60 6.38 2.47 -3.48
CA GLY A 60 6.78 3.86 -3.27
C GLY A 60 7.45 4.10 -1.91
N SER A 61 6.90 3.51 -0.85
CA SER A 61 7.47 3.60 0.49
C SER A 61 8.87 2.98 0.58
N LYS A 62 9.07 1.87 -0.14
CA LYS A 62 10.35 1.15 -0.18
C LYS A 62 11.39 1.86 -1.02
N LEU A 63 10.98 2.36 -2.20
CA LEU A 63 11.85 3.15 -3.08
C LEU A 63 12.33 4.41 -2.36
N TYR A 64 11.43 5.17 -1.74
CA TYR A 64 11.81 6.38 -1.01
C TYR A 64 12.76 6.05 0.14
N PHE A 65 12.49 4.98 0.92
CA PHE A 65 13.40 4.53 1.98
C PHE A 65 14.81 4.23 1.45
N ALA A 66 14.89 3.43 0.37
CA ALA A 66 16.16 3.03 -0.21
C ALA A 66 16.92 4.23 -0.80
N ILE A 67 16.21 5.19 -1.42
CA ILE A 67 16.79 6.44 -1.93
C ILE A 67 17.35 7.27 -0.77
N ASP A 68 16.55 7.52 0.28
CA ASP A 68 16.93 8.39 1.40
C ASP A 68 18.17 7.84 2.13
N ILE A 69 18.19 6.54 2.44
CA ILE A 69 19.33 5.92 3.13
C ILE A 69 20.55 5.83 2.20
N TRP A 70 20.37 5.54 0.91
CA TRP A 70 21.48 5.53 -0.04
C TRP A 70 22.15 6.91 -0.12
N PHE A 71 21.38 7.99 -0.16
CA PHE A 71 21.92 9.35 -0.18
C PHE A 71 22.59 9.77 1.13
N ARG A 72 22.04 9.36 2.28
CA ARG A 72 22.57 9.77 3.60
C ARG A 72 23.77 8.94 4.06
N GLU A 73 23.73 7.64 3.80
CA GLU A 73 24.68 6.68 4.39
C GLU A 73 25.55 5.99 3.33
N GLY A 74 25.28 6.16 2.03
CA GLY A 74 26.06 5.53 0.97
C GLY A 74 25.89 4.01 0.85
N ARG A 75 24.92 3.41 1.56
CA ARG A 75 24.69 1.96 1.54
C ARG A 75 24.13 1.48 0.20
N PRO A 76 24.43 0.25 -0.25
CA PRO A 76 23.98 -0.24 -1.55
C PRO A 76 22.46 -0.21 -1.70
N PHE A 77 21.97 0.48 -2.73
CA PHE A 77 20.53 0.68 -2.97
C PHE A 77 19.75 -0.65 -3.04
N MET A 78 20.28 -1.65 -3.74
CA MET A 78 19.59 -2.93 -3.93
C MET A 78 19.45 -3.71 -2.61
N GLU A 79 20.42 -3.60 -1.71
CA GLU A 79 20.35 -4.20 -0.37
C GLU A 79 19.27 -3.54 0.48
N LEU A 80 19.16 -2.21 0.42
CA LEU A 80 18.11 -1.45 1.12
C LEU A 80 16.72 -1.78 0.57
N LEU A 81 16.60 -1.95 -0.74
CA LEU A 81 15.34 -2.28 -1.41
C LEU A 81 14.83 -3.69 -1.05
N LEU A 82 15.73 -4.65 -0.87
CA LEU A 82 15.41 -6.03 -0.51
C LEU A 82 15.42 -6.29 1.01
N SER A 83 15.81 -5.31 1.81
CA SER A 83 15.82 -5.41 3.27
C SER A 83 14.42 -5.74 3.81
N ARG A 84 14.34 -6.52 4.89
CA ARG A 84 13.07 -6.78 5.57
C ARG A 84 12.46 -5.53 6.23
N GLY A 85 13.30 -4.55 6.56
CA GLY A 85 12.87 -3.31 7.22
C GLY A 85 12.88 -2.10 6.29
N GLY A 86 12.30 -0.99 6.74
CA GLY A 86 12.35 0.29 6.02
C GLY A 86 11.16 0.49 5.08
N ILE A 87 10.11 1.09 5.64
CA ILE A 87 8.92 1.55 4.94
C ILE A 87 8.72 3.00 5.37
N THR A 88 8.56 3.91 4.41
CA THR A 88 8.35 5.33 4.68
C THR A 88 6.93 5.75 4.32
N TRP A 89 6.33 6.58 5.18
CA TRP A 89 4.95 7.03 4.97
C TRP A 89 4.82 7.92 3.73
N TYR A 90 5.71 8.92 3.57
CA TYR A 90 5.67 9.84 2.43
C TYR A 90 5.85 9.14 1.09
N GLY A 91 6.81 8.22 0.99
CA GLY A 91 7.01 7.42 -0.22
C GLY A 91 5.78 6.56 -0.53
N GLY A 92 5.15 6.00 0.51
CA GLY A 92 3.93 5.21 0.35
C GLY A 92 2.76 6.05 -0.14
N LEU A 93 2.53 7.22 0.44
CA LEU A 93 1.46 8.12 0.02
C LEU A 93 1.63 8.53 -1.46
N VAL A 94 2.83 8.98 -1.84
CA VAL A 94 3.11 9.42 -3.22
C VAL A 94 2.98 8.25 -4.19
N GLY A 95 3.56 7.10 -3.86
CA GLY A 95 3.46 5.91 -4.72
C GLY A 95 2.03 5.42 -4.88
N ALA A 96 1.23 5.42 -3.81
CA ALA A 96 -0.18 5.04 -3.83
C ALA A 96 -1.00 5.97 -4.72
N ILE A 97 -0.79 7.29 -4.64
CA ILE A 97 -1.48 8.27 -5.50
C ILE A 97 -1.11 8.06 -6.97
N VAL A 98 0.18 7.93 -7.28
CA VAL A 98 0.67 7.79 -8.67
C VAL A 98 0.15 6.50 -9.29
N VAL A 99 0.34 5.35 -8.62
CA VAL A 99 -0.05 4.05 -9.16
C VAL A 99 -1.57 3.89 -9.14
N GLY A 100 -2.27 4.42 -8.13
CA GLY A 100 -3.73 4.48 -8.10
C GLY A 100 -4.31 5.29 -9.26
N ALA A 101 -3.72 6.46 -9.57
CA ALA A 101 -4.12 7.27 -10.72
C ALA A 101 -3.86 6.54 -12.06
N ILE A 102 -2.76 5.78 -12.16
CA ILE A 102 -2.49 4.93 -13.32
C ILE A 102 -3.54 3.82 -13.42
N GLY A 103 -3.87 3.14 -12.32
CA GLY A 103 -4.93 2.13 -12.26
C GLY A 103 -6.28 2.69 -12.73
N CYS A 104 -6.66 3.87 -12.26
CA CYS A 104 -7.88 4.56 -12.71
C CYS A 104 -7.86 4.77 -14.23
N ARG A 105 -6.74 5.22 -14.81
CA ARG A 105 -6.62 5.43 -16.26
C ARG A 105 -6.70 4.14 -17.06
N ILE A 106 -6.08 3.06 -16.58
CA ILE A 106 -6.11 1.74 -17.23
C ILE A 106 -7.54 1.21 -17.27
N HIS A 107 -8.31 1.41 -16.19
CA HIS A 107 -9.68 0.92 -16.05
C HIS A 107 -10.75 1.92 -16.50
N GLY A 108 -10.38 3.05 -17.12
CA GLY A 108 -11.34 4.03 -17.63
C GLY A 108 -12.14 4.78 -16.55
N VAL A 109 -11.67 4.77 -15.30
CA VAL A 109 -12.36 5.41 -14.16
C VAL A 109 -11.87 6.83 -13.97
N SER A 110 -12.79 7.75 -13.70
CA SER A 110 -12.45 9.12 -13.34
C SER A 110 -11.69 9.14 -12.01
N ILE A 111 -10.45 9.64 -12.05
CA ILE A 111 -9.57 9.76 -10.87
C ILE A 111 -10.25 10.55 -9.76
N LYS A 112 -10.96 11.63 -10.11
CA LYS A 112 -11.68 12.47 -9.13
C LYS A 112 -12.81 11.70 -8.46
N ALA A 113 -13.62 11.02 -9.27
CA ALA A 113 -14.76 10.25 -8.76
C ALA A 113 -14.31 9.13 -7.82
N PHE A 114 -13.19 8.46 -8.15
CA PHE A 114 -12.58 7.44 -7.30
C PHE A 114 -11.96 8.04 -6.02
N ALA A 115 -11.29 9.19 -6.11
CA ALA A 115 -10.72 9.86 -4.93
C ALA A 115 -11.80 10.40 -3.97
N ASP A 116 -13.01 10.65 -4.48
CA ASP A 116 -14.18 11.04 -3.69
C ASP A 116 -14.94 9.83 -3.10
N CYS A 117 -14.50 8.60 -3.33
CA CYS A 117 -14.99 7.39 -2.67
C CYS A 117 -14.10 7.11 -1.45
#